data_AF-A0A1C5DVT8-F1
#
_entry.id   AF-A0A1C5DVT8-F1
#
_cell.length_a   1.000
_cell.length_b   1.000
_cell.length_c   1.000
_cell.angle_alpha   90.00
_cell.angle_beta   90.00
_cell.angle_gamma   90.00
#
_symmetry.space_group_name_H-M   'P 1'
#
loop_
_entity.id
_entity.type
_entity.pdbx_description
1 polymer ?
#
loop_
_entity_poly.entity_id
_entity_poly.type
_entity_poly.pdbx_seq_one_letter_code
_entity_poly.pdbx_strand_id
1 'polypeptide(L)'
;ATLRSHSAAPPWRERAAAAALELEWEEERPHEPAMWSRLYRLWAEHEADLRLHLGDGQAQSMLTEARTRSRTVGDRRSVAVTLRRPGHEEAASHATA
;
A
#
# COMPACT_ATOMS: atom_id res chain seq x y z
N ALA A 1 14.30 -24.66 -12.44
CA ALA A 1 13.52 -23.86 -11.48
C ALA A 1 12.50 -23.04 -12.25
N THR A 2 11.22 -23.37 -12.15
CA THR A 2 10.13 -22.64 -12.81
C THR A 2 9.97 -21.28 -12.15
N LEU A 3 10.39 -20.22 -12.85
CA LEU A 3 10.02 -18.84 -12.53
C LEU A 3 8.49 -18.79 -12.52
N ARG A 4 7.89 -18.66 -11.33
CA ARG A 4 6.48 -18.28 -11.23
C ARG A 4 6.38 -16.87 -11.80
N SER A 5 5.96 -16.76 -13.05
CA SER A 5 5.50 -15.51 -13.65
C SER A 5 4.34 -15.03 -12.77
N HIS A 6 4.60 -14.13 -11.84
CA HIS A 6 3.52 -13.34 -11.26
C HIS A 6 2.93 -12.58 -12.43
N SER A 7 1.69 -12.92 -12.82
CA SER A 7 0.94 -12.11 -13.76
C SER A 7 1.01 -10.68 -13.22
N ALA A 8 1.69 -9.82 -13.97
CA ALA A 8 1.80 -8.42 -13.59
C ALA A 8 0.37 -7.90 -13.48
N ALA A 9 0.03 -7.36 -12.32
CA ALA A 9 -1.18 -6.59 -12.13
C ALA A 9 -1.40 -5.65 -13.33
N PRO A 10 -2.63 -5.50 -13.85
CA PRO A 10 -2.87 -4.56 -14.93
C PRO A 10 -2.44 -3.16 -14.47
N PRO A 11 -1.85 -2.34 -15.36
CA PRO A 11 -1.45 -0.97 -15.07
C PRO A 11 -2.55 -0.18 -14.36
N TRP A 12 -2.17 0.77 -13.49
CA TRP A 12 -3.15 1.56 -12.74
C TRP A 12 -4.13 2.33 -13.62
N ARG A 13 -3.71 2.73 -14.82
CA ARG A 13 -4.58 3.33 -15.83
C ARG A 13 -5.76 2.42 -16.20
N GLU A 14 -5.50 1.13 -16.43
CA GLU A 14 -6.55 0.17 -16.79
C GLU A 14 -7.47 -0.12 -15.61
N ARG A 15 -6.90 -0.22 -14.40
CA ARG A 15 -7.68 -0.39 -13.16
C ARG A 15 -8.58 0.80 -12.88
N ALA A 16 -8.08 2.02 -13.07
CA ALA A 16 -8.85 3.25 -12.92
C ALA A 16 -10.01 3.28 -13.92
N ALA A 17 -9.73 2.99 -15.20
CA ALA A 17 -10.76 2.94 -16.24
C ALA A 17 -11.85 1.91 -15.95
N ALA A 18 -11.47 0.71 -15.48
CA ALA A 18 -12.42 -0.34 -15.07
C ALA A 18 -13.32 0.09 -13.90
N ALA A 19 -12.87 1.05 -13.08
CA ALA A 19 -13.62 1.64 -11.98
C ALA A 19 -14.35 2.95 -12.35
N ALA A 20 -14.41 3.31 -13.64
CA ALA A 20 -14.94 4.59 -14.13
C ALA A 20 -14.25 5.82 -13.50
N LEU A 21 -12.94 5.71 -13.25
CA LEU A 21 -12.06 6.78 -12.77
C LEU A 21 -10.97 7.08 -13.81
N GLU A 22 -10.43 8.28 -13.73
CA GLU A 22 -9.30 8.71 -14.54
C GLU A 22 -8.03 8.76 -13.67
N LEU A 23 -6.94 8.16 -14.15
CA LEU A 23 -5.64 8.29 -13.51
C LEU A 23 -5.05 9.66 -13.84
N GLU A 24 -4.88 10.49 -12.81
CA GLU A 24 -4.29 11.82 -12.94
C GLU A 24 -2.78 11.78 -12.71
N TRP A 25 -2.34 11.05 -11.69
CA TRP A 25 -0.94 10.97 -11.28
C TRP A 25 -0.60 9.58 -10.75
N GLU A 26 0.59 9.10 -11.08
CA GLU A 26 1.20 7.89 -10.50
C GLU A 26 2.64 8.20 -10.12
N GLU A 27 2.97 8.00 -8.85
CA GLU A 27 4.32 8.17 -8.32
C GLU A 27 4.81 6.90 -7.68
N GLU A 28 6.01 6.47 -8.08
CA GLU A 28 6.68 5.36 -7.41
C GLU A 28 7.32 5.79 -6.10
N ARG A 29 7.17 4.94 -5.08
CA ARG A 29 7.65 5.15 -3.72
C ARG A 29 8.71 4.10 -3.38
N PRO A 30 9.93 4.20 -3.94
CA PRO A 30 10.92 3.13 -3.88
C PRO A 30 11.46 2.85 -2.46
N HIS A 31 11.27 3.77 -1.52
CA HIS A 31 11.71 3.62 -0.13
C HIS A 31 10.70 2.87 0.76
N GLU A 32 9.44 2.76 0.34
CA GLU A 32 8.37 2.13 1.14
C GLU A 32 8.67 0.65 1.46
N PRO A 33 9.16 -0.20 0.53
CA PRO A 33 9.52 -1.59 0.83
C PRO A 33 10.51 -1.73 2.00
N ALA A 34 11.52 -0.85 2.05
CA ALA A 34 12.52 -0.85 3.12
C ALA A 34 11.92 -0.38 4.46
N MET A 35 11.02 0.61 4.43
CA MET A 35 10.28 1.07 5.61
C MET A 35 9.43 -0.06 6.20
N TRP A 36 8.64 -0.76 5.39
CA TRP A 36 7.82 -1.89 5.82
C TRP A 36 8.66 -3.06 6.34
N SER A 37 9.78 -3.37 5.68
CA SER A 37 10.73 -4.40 6.15
C SER A 37 11.25 -4.09 7.56
N ARG A 38 11.61 -2.83 7.81
CA ARG A 38 12.06 -2.37 9.13
C ARG A 38 10.93 -2.47 10.16
N LEU A 39 9.71 -2.06 9.81
CA LEU A 39 8.55 -2.12 10.70
C LEU A 39 8.24 -3.56 11.13
N TYR A 40 8.18 -4.48 10.17
CA TYR A 40 7.93 -5.90 10.45
C TYR A 40 9.00 -6.52 11.36
N ARG A 41 10.27 -6.12 11.19
CA ARG A 41 11.34 -6.54 12.09
C ARG A 41 11.13 -5.99 13.51
N LEU A 42 10.81 -4.71 13.65
CA LEU A 42 10.55 -4.09 14.94
C LEU A 42 9.38 -4.74 15.68
N TRP A 43 8.30 -5.11 14.98
CA TRP A 43 7.20 -5.83 15.61
C TRP A 43 7.63 -7.18 16.16
N ALA A 44 8.45 -7.93 15.43
CA ALA A 44 8.96 -9.22 15.90
C ALA A 44 9.93 -9.06 17.09
N GLU A 45 10.78 -8.03 17.07
CA GLU A 45 11.71 -7.71 18.17
C GLU A 45 10.97 -7.27 19.45
N HIS A 46 9.82 -6.60 19.32
CA HIS A 46 9.06 -6.00 20.41
C HIS A 46 7.71 -6.71 20.68
N GLU A 47 7.66 -8.04 20.52
CA GLU A 47 6.44 -8.84 20.71
C GLU A 47 5.82 -8.68 22.10
N ALA A 48 6.64 -8.60 23.16
CA ALA A 48 6.16 -8.42 24.53
C ALA A 48 5.47 -7.06 24.72
N ASP A 49 6.07 -5.99 24.19
CA ASP A 49 5.51 -4.64 24.26
C ASP A 49 4.21 -4.55 23.46
N LEU A 50 4.14 -5.20 22.29
CA LEU A 50 2.92 -5.29 21.50
C LEU A 50 1.80 -5.99 22.26
N ARG A 51 2.08 -7.12 22.92
CA ARG A 51 1.07 -7.82 23.73
C ARG A 51 0.63 -6.99 24.93
N LEU A 52 1.55 -6.31 25.60
CA LEU A 52 1.25 -5.47 26.76
C LEU A 52 0.30 -4.32 26.39
N HIS A 53 0.53 -3.67 25.25
CA HIS A 53 -0.21 -2.46 24.87
C HIS A 53 -1.45 -2.72 24.01
N LEU A 54 -1.46 -3.78 23.21
CA LEU A 54 -2.51 -4.05 22.23
C LEU A 54 -3.33 -5.30 22.56
N GLY A 55 -2.89 -6.09 23.55
CA GLY A 55 -3.45 -7.39 23.86
C GLY A 55 -3.04 -8.49 22.88
N ASP A 56 -3.24 -9.74 23.30
CA ASP A 56 -2.73 -10.91 22.59
C ASP A 56 -3.30 -11.06 21.18
N GLY A 57 -4.60 -10.80 20.99
CA GLY A 57 -5.26 -10.97 19.70
C GLY A 57 -4.69 -10.04 18.61
N GLN A 58 -4.57 -8.75 18.92
CA GLN A 58 -4.04 -7.77 17.96
C GLN A 58 -2.54 -8.00 17.72
N ALA A 59 -1.76 -8.23 18.79
CA ALA A 59 -0.34 -8.54 18.65
C ALA A 59 -0.11 -9.78 17.78
N GLN A 60 -0.90 -10.84 17.97
CA GLN A 60 -0.80 -12.06 17.17
C GLN A 60 -1.14 -11.81 15.69
N SER A 61 -2.13 -10.97 15.39
CA SER A 61 -2.45 -10.57 14.01
C SER A 61 -1.28 -9.84 13.36
N MET A 62 -0.71 -8.85 14.04
CA MET A 62 0.43 -8.07 13.55
C MET A 62 1.68 -8.94 13.30
N LEU A 63 1.99 -9.85 14.23
CA LEU A 63 3.13 -10.78 14.10
C LEU A 63 2.90 -11.81 12.98
N THR A 64 1.66 -12.21 12.75
CA THR A 64 1.30 -13.07 11.61
C THR A 64 1.49 -12.32 10.29
N GLU A 65 1.08 -11.06 10.21
CA GLU A 65 1.32 -10.22 9.05
C GLU A 65 2.83 -10.06 8.79
N ALA A 66 3.60 -9.66 9.82
CA ALA A 66 5.04 -9.49 9.69
C ALA A 66 5.73 -10.75 9.15
N ARG A 67 5.37 -11.93 9.65
CA ARG A 67 5.91 -13.22 9.18
C ARG A 67 5.52 -13.55 7.75
N THR A 68 4.29 -13.26 7.35
CA THR A 68 3.78 -13.61 6.01
C THR A 68 4.25 -12.62 4.94
N ARG A 69 4.32 -11.32 5.25
CA ARG A 69 4.63 -10.26 4.30
C ARG A 69 6.12 -9.99 4.15
N SER A 70 6.92 -10.09 5.22
CA SER A 70 8.37 -9.82 5.19
C SER A 70 9.12 -10.56 4.09
N ARG A 71 8.70 -11.78 3.75
CA ARG A 71 9.34 -12.60 2.70
C ARG A 71 9.21 -12.04 1.29
N THR A 72 8.24 -11.16 1.05
CA THR A 72 7.91 -10.67 -0.30
C THR A 72 7.94 -9.15 -0.39
N VAL A 73 8.04 -8.45 0.75
CA VAL A 73 7.88 -6.99 0.78
C VAL A 73 9.01 -6.26 0.07
N GLY A 74 10.25 -6.79 0.09
CA GLY A 74 11.41 -6.18 -0.57
C GLY A 74 11.28 -6.10 -2.10
N ASP A 75 10.57 -7.04 -2.72
CA ASP A 75 10.38 -7.08 -4.18
C ASP A 75 9.12 -6.32 -4.63
N ARG A 76 8.42 -5.64 -3.72
CA ARG A 76 7.18 -4.95 -4.04
C ARG A 76 7.45 -3.56 -4.62
N ARG A 77 6.82 -3.30 -5.77
CA ARG A 77 6.62 -1.93 -6.26
C ARG A 77 5.53 -1.25 -5.43
N SER A 78 5.89 -0.17 -4.76
CA SER A 78 4.94 0.69 -4.03
C SER A 78 4.69 1.95 -4.82
N VAL A 79 3.43 2.34 -4.98
CA VAL A 79 3.04 3.55 -5.73
C VAL A 79 1.93 4.29 -5.02
N ALA A 80 1.94 5.62 -5.14
CA ALA A 80 0.83 6.48 -4.82
C ALA A 80 0.12 6.85 -6.14
N VAL A 81 -1.22 6.80 -6.15
CA VAL A 81 -2.02 7.17 -7.32
C VAL A 81 -3.07 8.22 -6.94
N THR A 82 -3.22 9.23 -7.80
CA THR A 82 -4.30 10.21 -7.72
C THR A 82 -5.31 9.87 -8.80
N LEU A 83 -6.57 9.66 -8.39
CA LEU A 83 -7.66 9.29 -9.28
C LEU A 83 -8.72 10.39 -9.28
N ARG A 84 -9.17 10.80 -10.47
CA ARG A 84 -10.23 11.78 -10.65
C ARG A 84 -11.53 11.10 -11.07
N ARG A 85 -12.65 11.58 -10.54
CA ARG A 85 -13.99 11.21 -11.04
C ARG A 85 -14.35 12.06 -12.26
N PRO A 86 -14.75 11.47 -13.39
CA PRO A 86 -15.28 12.24 -14.53
C PRO A 86 -16.55 13.01 -14.15
N GLY A 87 -16.71 14.24 -14.63
CA GLY A 87 -17.91 15.05 -14.42
C GLY A 87 -17.96 15.85 -13.11
N HIS A 88 -16.90 15.82 -12.30
CA HIS A 88 -16.71 16.78 -11.22
C HIS A 88 -15.92 17.98 -11.78
N GLU A 89 -16.57 18.81 -12.60
CA GLU A 89 -16.04 20.16 -12.88
C GLU A 89 -15.85 20.87 -11.55
N GLU A 90 -14.68 21.49 -11.36
CA GLU A 90 -14.39 22.32 -10.20
C GLU A 90 -15.48 23.38 -10.02
N ALA A 91 -16.31 23.22 -8.99
CA ALA A 91 -17.02 24.32 -8.35
C ALA A 91 -16.04 25.25 -7.60
N ALA A 92 -14.92 25.64 -8.24
CA ALA A 92 -13.91 26.55 -7.72
C ALA A 92 -13.70 27.76 -8.64
N SER A 93 -14.65 28.05 -9.53
CA SER A 93 -14.82 29.38 -10.09
C SER A 93 -16.02 30.06 -9.44
N HIS A 94 -15.97 30.33 -8.13
CA HIS A 94 -16.84 31.29 -7.42
C HIS A 94 -16.21 31.67 -6.07
N ALA A 95 -15.16 32.49 -6.13
CA ALA A 95 -14.79 33.40 -5.05
C ALA A 95 -14.02 34.59 -5.63
N THR A 96 -14.69 35.34 -6.50
CA THR A 96 -14.39 36.76 -6.69
C THR A 96 -15.33 37.50 -5.74
N ALA A 97 -14.76 38.15 -4.72
CA ALA A 97 -15.37 39.27 -4.01
C ALA A 97 -14.24 40.17 -3.51
#